data_AF-A0A2R7NM68-F1
#
_entry.id   AF-A0A2R7NM68-F1
#
_cell.length_a   1.000
_cell.length_b   1.000
_cell.length_c   1.000
_cell.angle_alpha   90.00
_cell.angle_beta   90.00
_cell.angle_gamma   90.00
#
_symmetry.space_group_name_H-M   'P 1'
#
loop_
_entity.id
_entity.type
_entity.pdbx_description
1 polymer ?
#
loop_
_entity_poly.entity_id
_entity_poly.type
_entity_poly.pdbx_seq_one_letter_code
_entity_poly.pdbx_strand_id
1 'polypeptide(L)'
;SKVKYTLENIFTTKKLNSKVRSYNYHYQSLKENNIRDIKIIVDEGTASSSTMCITILEKQFENIKIIGTRPAGGYNGNNGGAFPTITLPETKIEIRIPLYRIVLDRNSSQREGIVPDVKLEPNISSVLNREDNVLRSTINMY
;
A
#
# COMPACT_ATOMS: atom_id res chain seq x y z
N SER A 1 3.63 -24.74 -3.61
CA SER A 1 4.12 -24.17 -2.34
C SER A 1 3.03 -24.33 -1.29
N LYS A 2 3.26 -25.13 -0.23
CA LYS A 2 2.28 -25.43 0.81
C LYS A 2 2.14 -24.22 1.75
N VAL A 3 1.35 -23.23 1.35
CA VAL A 3 0.89 -22.16 2.25
C VAL A 3 -0.16 -22.79 3.17
N LYS A 4 0.35 -23.42 4.23
CA LYS A 4 -0.42 -24.14 5.25
C LYS A 4 -0.87 -23.14 6.33
N TYR A 5 -1.59 -22.09 5.92
CA TYR A 5 -2.29 -21.20 6.84
C TYR A 5 -3.77 -21.35 6.58
N THR A 6 -4.42 -22.07 7.48
CA THR A 6 -5.86 -22.23 7.58
C THR A 6 -6.47 -20.83 7.67
N LEU A 7 -7.04 -20.34 6.56
CA LEU A 7 -7.68 -19.01 6.47
C LEU A 7 -8.89 -18.86 7.41
N GLU A 8 -9.35 -19.94 8.01
CA GLU A 8 -10.59 -20.02 8.79
C GLU A 8 -10.52 -19.28 10.14
N ASN A 9 -9.33 -19.05 10.72
CA ASN A 9 -9.18 -18.45 12.06
C ASN A 9 -8.49 -17.07 12.10
N ILE A 10 -8.17 -16.48 10.95
CA ILE A 10 -7.40 -15.21 10.91
C ILE A 10 -8.32 -13.99 10.71
N PHE A 11 -9.56 -14.22 10.30
CA PHE A 11 -10.52 -13.16 10.04
C PHE A 11 -11.64 -13.17 11.07
N THR A 12 -11.73 -12.12 11.88
CA THR A 12 -12.94 -11.89 12.68
C THR A 12 -13.99 -11.24 11.80
N THR A 13 -15.21 -11.77 11.84
CA THR A 13 -16.29 -11.30 10.98
C THR A 13 -17.25 -10.41 11.76
N LYS A 14 -17.56 -9.23 11.23
CA LYS A 14 -18.56 -8.32 11.81
C LYS A 14 -19.57 -7.92 10.73
N LYS A 15 -20.86 -8.07 11.03
CA LYS A 15 -21.93 -7.53 10.17
C LYS A 15 -22.01 -6.03 10.43
N LEU A 16 -21.76 -5.22 9.39
CA LEU A 16 -21.87 -3.76 9.49
C LEU A 16 -23.32 -3.31 9.30
N ASN A 17 -24.03 -3.91 8.36
CA ASN A 17 -25.46 -3.73 8.14
C ASN A 17 -26.05 -4.94 7.38
N SER A 18 -27.29 -4.84 6.88
CA SER A 18 -27.96 -5.93 6.15
C SER A 18 -27.22 -6.37 4.88
N LYS A 19 -26.41 -5.50 4.25
CA LYS A 19 -25.74 -5.73 2.96
C LYS A 19 -24.22 -5.84 3.04
N VAL A 20 -23.60 -5.33 4.10
CA VAL A 20 -22.14 -5.22 4.21
C VAL A 20 -21.61 -6.05 5.37
N ARG A 21 -20.62 -6.89 5.05
CA ARG A 21 -19.85 -7.68 6.01
C ARG A 21 -18.40 -7.19 6.00
N SER A 22 -17.82 -7.00 7.19
CA SER A 22 -16.39 -6.72 7.32
C SER A 22 -15.67 -7.94 7.84
N TYR A 23 -14.48 -8.17 7.28
CA TYR A 23 -13.54 -9.18 7.73
C TYR A 23 -12.31 -8.43 8.25
N ASN A 24 -11.99 -8.60 9.54
CA ASN A 24 -10.83 -7.95 10.12
C ASN A 24 -9.70 -8.97 10.20
N TYR A 25 -8.57 -8.61 9.58
CA TYR A 25 -7.33 -9.35 9.70
C TYR A 25 -6.51 -8.75 10.85
N HIS A 26 -6.12 -9.59 11.80
CA HIS A 26 -5.19 -9.19 12.86
C HIS A 26 -3.81 -9.77 12.55
N TYR A 27 -2.84 -8.87 12.35
CA TYR A 27 -1.43 -9.23 12.20
C TYR A 27 -0.72 -9.06 13.54
N GLN A 28 0.07 -10.06 13.92
CA GLN A 28 1.04 -9.97 15.00
C GLN A 28 2.41 -10.31 14.45
N SER A 29 3.42 -9.49 14.76
CA SER A 29 4.79 -9.78 14.33
C SER A 29 5.26 -11.10 14.94
N LEU A 30 5.92 -11.93 14.13
CA LEU A 30 6.48 -13.21 14.58
C LEU A 30 7.74 -13.03 15.43
N LYS A 31 8.45 -11.91 15.24
CA LYS A 31 9.66 -11.54 15.98
C LYS A 31 9.74 -10.04 16.13
N GLU A 32 10.23 -9.59 17.28
CA GLU A 32 10.67 -8.21 17.42
C GLU A 32 11.90 -7.99 16.55
N ASN A 33 11.97 -6.82 15.92
CA ASN A 33 13.15 -6.34 15.22
C ASN A 33 13.50 -4.97 15.77
N ASN A 34 14.79 -4.64 15.78
CA ASN A 34 15.30 -3.37 16.28
C ASN A 34 15.35 -2.30 15.17
N ILE A 35 14.46 -2.35 14.18
CA ILE A 35 14.40 -1.33 13.13
C ILE A 35 13.86 -0.05 13.78
N ARG A 36 14.68 1.00 13.75
CA ARG A 36 14.34 2.30 14.33
C ARG A 36 13.96 3.31 13.26
N ASP A 37 14.77 3.40 12.20
CA ASP A 37 14.62 4.42 11.16
C ASP A 37 14.37 3.77 9.80
N ILE A 38 13.32 4.21 9.11
CA ILE A 38 12.93 3.70 7.80
C ILE A 38 12.83 4.86 6.81
N LYS A 39 13.59 4.78 5.71
CA LYS A 39 13.47 5.69 4.57
C LYS A 39 12.83 4.93 3.41
N ILE A 40 11.75 5.46 2.85
CA ILE A 40 11.03 4.85 1.73
C ILE A 40 11.10 5.81 0.54
N ILE A 41 11.71 5.35 -0.54
CA ILE A 41 11.70 6.07 -1.81
C ILE A 41 10.44 5.70 -2.57
N VAL A 42 9.73 6.70 -3.06
CA VAL A 42 8.46 6.53 -3.77
C VAL A 42 8.38 7.40 -5.01
N ASP A 43 7.52 6.99 -5.94
CA ASP A 43 7.22 7.72 -7.17
C ASP A 43 5.76 7.58 -7.60
N GLU A 44 5.38 8.18 -8.73
CA GLU A 44 4.04 8.05 -9.32
C GLU A 44 3.70 6.59 -9.71
N GLY A 45 4.70 5.74 -9.93
CA GLY A 45 4.53 4.31 -10.19
C GLY A 45 4.20 3.49 -8.92
N THR A 46 4.42 4.06 -7.75
CA THR A 46 4.17 3.41 -6.45
C THR A 46 2.66 3.36 -6.19
N ALA A 47 2.07 2.16 -6.30
CA ALA A 47 0.63 1.95 -6.22
C ALA A 47 0.25 0.61 -5.55
N SER A 48 -1.05 0.39 -5.36
CA SER A 48 -1.63 -0.88 -4.91
C SER A 48 -1.02 -1.37 -3.59
N SER A 49 -0.43 -2.57 -3.54
CA SER A 49 0.18 -3.14 -2.33
C SER A 49 1.35 -2.33 -1.79
N SER A 50 2.05 -1.57 -2.63
CA SER A 50 3.17 -0.74 -2.19
C SER A 50 2.68 0.42 -1.31
N THR A 51 1.61 1.12 -1.69
CA THR A 51 1.03 2.17 -0.84
C THR A 51 0.37 1.59 0.41
N MET A 52 -0.22 0.40 0.33
CA MET A 52 -0.70 -0.28 1.53
C MET A 52 0.43 -0.58 2.52
N CYS A 53 1.59 -1.03 2.03
CA CYS A 53 2.77 -1.27 2.84
C CYS A 53 3.23 0.00 3.54
N ILE A 54 3.33 1.12 2.81
CA ILE A 54 3.73 2.41 3.37
C ILE A 54 2.80 2.82 4.51
N THR A 55 1.49 2.79 4.32
CA THR A 55 0.53 3.13 5.38
C THR A 55 0.63 2.20 6.60
N ILE A 56 0.89 0.91 6.40
CA ILE A 56 1.11 -0.01 7.51
C ILE A 56 2.39 0.37 8.28
N LEU A 57 3.47 0.68 7.58
CA LEU A 57 4.74 1.08 8.18
C LEU A 57 4.61 2.42 8.92
N GLU A 58 3.96 3.42 8.33
CA GLU A 58 3.68 4.71 8.99
C GLU A 58 2.91 4.56 10.30
N LYS A 59 2.07 3.53 10.40
CA LYS A 59 1.29 3.24 11.61
C LYS A 59 2.05 2.41 12.64
N GLN A 60 3.11 1.72 12.25
CA GLN A 60 3.87 0.81 13.11
C GLN A 60 5.17 1.43 13.63
N PHE A 61 5.76 2.38 12.89
CA PHE A 61 7.04 2.98 13.20
C PHE A 61 6.91 4.49 13.42
N GLU A 62 7.60 5.02 14.42
CA GLU A 62 7.60 6.44 14.74
C GLU A 62 8.53 7.25 13.82
N ASN A 63 9.67 6.66 13.41
CA ASN A 63 10.67 7.32 12.57
C ASN A 63 10.67 6.77 11.15
N ILE A 64 9.63 7.13 10.39
CA ILE A 64 9.54 6.87 8.95
C ILE A 64 9.76 8.16 8.15
N LYS A 65 10.39 8.04 6.99
CA LYS A 65 10.55 9.15 6.04
C LYS A 65 10.21 8.69 4.63
N ILE A 66 9.17 9.28 4.05
CA ILE A 66 8.72 9.03 2.68
C ILE A 66 9.32 10.11 1.78
N ILE A 67 10.07 9.70 0.76
CA ILE A 67 10.90 10.59 -0.05
C ILE A 67 10.61 10.32 -1.52
N GLY A 68 10.37 11.37 -2.30
CA GLY A 68 10.18 11.25 -3.75
C GLY A 68 9.00 12.03 -4.30
N THR A 69 8.32 11.48 -5.29
CA THR A 69 7.08 12.04 -5.86
C THR A 69 5.83 11.33 -5.33
N ARG A 70 4.66 11.94 -5.53
CA ARG A 70 3.41 11.47 -4.94
C ARG A 70 3.03 10.08 -5.50
N PRO A 71 2.86 9.05 -4.64
CA PRO A 71 2.35 7.74 -5.06
C PRO A 71 0.95 7.82 -5.67
N ALA A 72 0.65 6.95 -6.65
CA ALA A 72 -0.66 6.86 -7.28
C ALA A 72 -1.72 6.11 -6.44
N GLY A 73 -1.30 5.38 -5.39
CA GLY A 73 -2.20 4.65 -4.51
C GLY A 73 -2.79 5.48 -3.37
N GLY A 74 -3.96 5.06 -2.87
CA GLY A 74 -4.60 5.69 -1.71
C GLY A 74 -3.91 5.33 -0.40
N TYR A 75 -3.94 6.26 0.56
CA TYR A 75 -3.49 6.04 1.94
C TYR A 75 -4.34 4.97 2.64
N ASN A 76 -5.68 5.10 2.59
CA ASN A 76 -6.55 4.22 3.37
C ASN A 76 -6.83 2.85 2.69
N GLY A 77 -5.84 2.28 2.02
CA GLY A 77 -5.94 1.02 1.28
C GLY A 77 -6.61 1.14 -0.09
N ASN A 78 -7.06 0.01 -0.64
CA ASN A 78 -7.54 -0.06 -2.04
C ASN A 78 -8.85 -0.87 -2.19
N ASN A 79 -9.31 -1.00 -3.43
CA ASN A 79 -10.31 -1.99 -3.83
C ASN A 79 -9.59 -3.19 -4.44
N GLY A 80 -9.77 -4.38 -3.87
CA GLY A 80 -9.06 -5.58 -4.32
C GLY A 80 -9.44 -6.85 -3.58
N GLY A 81 -8.44 -7.68 -3.29
CA GLY A 81 -8.63 -9.02 -2.71
C GLY A 81 -8.98 -10.05 -3.77
N ALA A 82 -10.27 -10.19 -4.08
CA ALA A 82 -10.75 -11.06 -5.16
C ALA A 82 -11.18 -10.23 -6.36
N PHE A 83 -10.88 -10.74 -7.56
CA PHE A 83 -11.19 -10.08 -8.82
C PHE A 83 -11.92 -11.04 -9.75
N PRO A 84 -13.22 -11.33 -9.50
CA PRO A 84 -14.02 -12.08 -10.46
C PRO A 84 -13.99 -11.41 -11.83
N THR A 85 -13.93 -12.24 -12.86
CA THR A 85 -14.02 -11.83 -14.26
C THR A 85 -15.41 -12.16 -14.78
N ILE A 86 -16.06 -11.20 -15.43
CA ILE A 86 -17.33 -11.39 -16.14
C ILE A 86 -17.06 -11.19 -17.63
N THR A 87 -17.43 -12.17 -18.45
CA THR A 87 -17.37 -12.07 -19.91
C THR A 87 -18.74 -11.66 -20.44
N LEU A 88 -18.83 -10.53 -21.14
CA LEU A 88 -20.10 -10.07 -21.71
C LEU A 88 -20.55 -11.00 -22.84
N PRO A 89 -21.86 -11.36 -22.90
CA PRO A 89 -22.34 -12.42 -23.77
C PRO A 89 -22.19 -12.09 -25.26
N GLU A 90 -22.42 -10.83 -25.67
CA GLU A 90 -22.39 -10.44 -27.08
C GLU A 90 -21.01 -9.95 -27.53
N THR A 91 -20.39 -9.05 -26.76
CA THR A 91 -19.12 -8.41 -27.16
C THR A 91 -17.90 -9.24 -26.78
N LYS A 92 -18.06 -10.24 -25.90
CA LYS A 92 -16.98 -11.04 -25.30
C LYS A 92 -15.94 -10.21 -24.52
N ILE A 93 -16.24 -8.96 -24.20
CA ILE A 93 -15.39 -8.12 -23.34
C ILE A 93 -15.34 -8.74 -21.95
N GLU A 94 -14.13 -8.88 -21.41
CA GLU A 94 -13.90 -9.31 -20.04
C GLU A 94 -13.80 -8.11 -19.11
N ILE A 95 -14.60 -8.12 -18.06
CA ILE A 95 -14.59 -7.10 -17.01
C ILE A 95 -14.09 -7.75 -15.72
N ARG A 96 -13.00 -7.22 -15.16
CA ARG A 96 -12.47 -7.63 -13.85
C ARG A 96 -12.90 -6.63 -12.79
N ILE A 97 -13.65 -7.09 -11.79
CA ILE A 97 -14.24 -6.22 -10.77
C ILE A 97 -13.61 -6.53 -9.41
N PRO A 98 -13.07 -5.55 -8.67
CA PRO A 98 -12.62 -5.78 -7.30
C PRO A 98 -13.81 -6.05 -6.37
N LEU A 99 -13.80 -7.17 -5.66
CA LEU A 99 -14.92 -7.59 -4.82
C LEU A 99 -14.89 -6.95 -3.43
N TYR A 100 -13.71 -6.58 -2.92
CA TYR A 100 -13.56 -6.07 -1.56
C TYR A 100 -12.94 -4.67 -1.52
N ARG A 101 -13.32 -3.92 -0.49
CA ARG A 101 -12.60 -2.73 -0.04
C ARG A 101 -11.66 -3.12 1.10
N ILE A 102 -10.35 -2.97 0.90
CA ILE A 102 -9.33 -3.23 1.92
C ILE A 102 -9.05 -1.95 2.70
N VAL A 103 -9.54 -1.84 3.94
CA VAL A 103 -9.39 -0.64 4.77
C VAL A 103 -8.21 -0.83 5.74
N LEU A 104 -7.26 0.11 5.74
CA LEU A 104 -6.06 0.06 6.59
C LEU A 104 -6.18 0.94 7.83
N ASP A 105 -6.89 2.07 7.70
CA ASP A 105 -7.18 2.96 8.80
C ASP A 105 -8.64 3.44 8.74
N ARG A 106 -9.49 2.78 9.52
CA ARG A 106 -10.91 3.11 9.54
C ARG A 106 -11.21 4.47 10.17
N ASN A 107 -10.33 4.97 11.04
CA ASN A 107 -10.57 6.18 11.83
C ASN A 107 -9.89 7.41 11.20
N SER A 108 -8.98 7.21 10.24
CA SER A 108 -8.35 8.30 9.52
C SER A 108 -9.36 9.14 8.72
N SER A 109 -9.25 10.46 8.87
CA SER A 109 -9.98 11.45 8.07
C SER A 109 -9.30 11.75 6.73
N GLN A 110 -8.11 11.20 6.49
CA GLN A 110 -7.32 11.45 5.27
C GLN A 110 -8.05 10.94 4.04
N ARG A 111 -8.33 11.86 3.11
CA ARG A 111 -8.95 11.55 1.80
C ARG A 111 -7.97 11.68 0.64
N GLU A 112 -6.75 12.15 0.91
CA GLU A 112 -5.67 12.21 -0.06
C GLU A 112 -4.93 10.87 -0.17
N GLY A 113 -4.11 10.74 -1.21
CA GLY A 113 -3.10 9.69 -1.28
C GLY A 113 -2.02 9.86 -0.22
N ILE A 114 -0.93 9.11 -0.37
CA ILE A 114 0.25 9.30 0.46
C ILE A 114 0.97 10.56 0.01
N VAL A 115 1.38 11.41 0.95
CA VAL A 115 2.15 12.63 0.67
C VAL A 115 3.59 12.39 1.12
N PRO A 116 4.59 12.51 0.23
CA PRO A 116 5.98 12.41 0.65
C PRO A 116 6.33 13.49 1.68
N ASP A 117 7.07 13.12 2.72
CA ASP A 117 7.65 14.05 3.69
C ASP A 117 8.69 14.96 3.02
N VAL A 118 9.45 14.40 2.07
CA VAL A 118 10.45 15.12 1.29
C VAL A 118 10.14 14.92 -0.18
N LYS A 119 9.70 15.99 -0.84
CA LYS A 119 9.48 15.97 -2.28
C LYS A 119 10.82 15.98 -3.01
N LEU A 120 11.09 14.95 -3.82
CA LEU A 120 12.32 14.84 -4.59
C LEU A 120 12.02 14.18 -5.94
N GLU A 121 12.47 14.78 -7.04
CA GLU A 121 12.20 14.26 -8.39
C GLU A 121 13.52 13.87 -9.07
N PRO A 122 13.51 12.83 -9.93
CA PRO A 122 14.63 12.57 -10.83
C PRO A 122 14.89 13.80 -11.69
N ASN A 123 16.15 14.22 -11.81
CA ASN A 123 16.51 15.33 -12.69
C ASN A 123 17.20 14.82 -13.97
N ILE A 124 17.01 15.55 -15.07
CA ILE A 124 17.51 15.15 -16.40
C ILE A 124 19.03 14.97 -16.39
N SER A 125 19.77 15.86 -15.72
CA SER A 125 21.24 15.76 -15.65
C SER A 125 21.70 14.46 -15.00
N SER A 126 21.05 14.03 -13.91
CA SER A 126 21.36 12.77 -13.23
C SER A 126 21.04 11.58 -14.11
N VAL A 127 19.92 11.59 -14.83
CA VAL A 127 19.58 10.53 -15.81
C VAL A 127 20.66 10.44 -16.91
N LEU A 128 21.06 11.57 -17.49
CA LEU A 128 22.11 11.62 -18.52
C LEU A 128 23.46 11.10 -18.01
N ASN A 129 23.78 11.37 -16.74
CA ASN A 129 25.02 10.94 -16.10
C ASN A 129 24.94 9.53 -15.47
N ARG A 130 23.82 8.81 -15.63
CA ARG A 130 23.55 7.51 -14.98
C ARG A 130 23.69 7.55 -13.46
N GLU A 131 23.27 8.65 -12.86
CA GLU A 131 23.18 8.85 -11.42
C GLU A 131 21.72 8.78 -10.96
N ASP A 132 21.50 8.20 -9.78
CA ASP A 132 20.21 8.30 -9.09
C ASP A 132 20.29 9.38 -8.01
N ASN A 133 19.82 10.59 -8.33
CA ASN A 133 19.83 11.68 -7.38
C ASN A 133 18.85 11.47 -6.23
N VAL A 134 17.76 10.72 -6.45
CA VAL A 134 16.77 10.47 -5.41
C VAL A 134 17.40 9.58 -4.35
N LEU A 135 17.96 8.45 -4.76
CA LEU A 135 18.67 7.52 -3.89
C LEU A 135 19.86 8.19 -3.20
N ARG A 136 20.70 8.91 -3.95
CA ARG A 136 21.88 9.58 -3.38
C ARG A 136 21.49 10.58 -2.29
N SER A 137 20.49 11.42 -2.56
CA SER A 137 20.00 12.38 -1.58
C SER A 137 19.37 11.68 -0.37
N THR A 138 18.59 10.61 -0.57
CA THR A 138 18.01 9.81 0.51
C THR A 138 19.08 9.21 1.43
N ILE A 139 20.17 8.67 0.88
CA ILE A 139 21.28 8.12 1.67
C ILE A 139 21.94 9.21 2.52
N ASN A 140 22.11 10.42 1.96
CA ASN A 140 22.76 11.54 2.63
C ASN A 140 21.87 12.25 3.67
N MET A 141 20.58 11.92 3.74
CA MET A 141 19.66 12.46 4.75
C MET A 141 19.83 11.74 6.09
N TYR A 142 20.79 12.13 6.92
CA TYR A 142 21.09 11.59 8.27
C TYR A 142 21.45 10.10 8.33
#